data_AF-A0AAW4BGA3-F1
#
_entry.id   AF-A0AAW4BGA3-F1
#
_cell.length_a   1.000
_cell.length_b   1.000
_cell.length_c   1.000
_cell.angle_alpha   90.00
_cell.angle_beta   90.00
_cell.angle_gamma   90.00
#
_symmetry.space_group_name_H-M   'P 1'
#
loop_
_entity.id
_entity.type
_entity.pdbx_description
1 polymer ?
#
loop_
_entity_poly.entity_id
_entity_poly.type
_entity_poly.pdbx_seq_one_letter_code
_entity_poly.pdbx_strand_id
1 'polypeptide(L)'
;MFNKSLLLTALLCCSAATFSATYPVVEPDPIEQIKERLKSVNVQDYMKTPRKDWSVFKGEPYPVATKTRIRRYIPWYTTEFDILGENGKVMYPKGYTFNPLKYAKYPRRIVIFKLNQL
;
A
#
# COMPACT_ATOMS: atom_id res chain seq x y z
N MET A 1 45.76 -50.74 -11.87
CA MET A 1 44.72 -50.66 -12.92
C MET A 1 43.36 -50.55 -12.24
N PHE A 2 42.46 -49.68 -12.74
CA PHE A 2 41.13 -49.30 -12.20
C PHE A 2 41.16 -48.48 -10.89
N ASN A 3 41.19 -47.14 -10.85
CA ASN A 3 40.46 -46.06 -11.54
C ASN A 3 39.06 -45.81 -10.94
N LYS A 4 38.91 -44.76 -10.11
CA LYS A 4 37.97 -43.62 -10.31
C LYS A 4 37.81 -42.76 -9.05
N SER A 5 38.17 -41.49 -9.22
CA SER A 5 37.77 -40.31 -8.45
C SER A 5 36.24 -40.25 -8.25
N LEU A 6 35.78 -39.86 -7.06
CA LEU A 6 34.42 -39.37 -6.88
C LEU A 6 34.41 -38.25 -5.82
N LEU A 7 34.63 -37.03 -6.29
CA LEU A 7 34.26 -35.79 -5.62
C LEU A 7 32.73 -35.77 -5.47
N LEU A 8 32.24 -35.75 -4.23
CA LEU A 8 30.82 -35.52 -3.94
C LEU A 8 30.60 -34.01 -3.79
N THR A 9 30.41 -33.32 -4.92
CA THR A 9 29.91 -31.95 -4.94
C THR A 9 28.45 -31.96 -4.50
N ALA A 10 28.17 -31.36 -3.35
CA ALA A 10 26.81 -31.12 -2.89
C ALA A 10 26.13 -30.14 -3.86
N LEU A 11 25.19 -30.64 -4.67
CA LEU A 11 24.34 -29.83 -5.51
C LEU A 11 23.51 -28.92 -4.60
N LEU A 12 23.75 -27.61 -4.66
CA LEU A 12 22.79 -26.62 -4.16
C LEU A 12 21.47 -26.86 -4.89
N CYS A 13 20.50 -27.44 -4.20
CA CYS A 13 19.12 -27.41 -4.63
C CYS A 13 18.62 -25.97 -4.46
N CYS A 14 18.89 -25.13 -5.46
CA CYS A 14 18.25 -23.83 -5.58
C CYS A 14 16.81 -24.10 -5.99
N SER A 15 15.96 -24.38 -5.00
CA SER A 15 14.52 -24.39 -5.19
C SER A 15 14.12 -22.97 -5.54
N ALA A 16 13.91 -22.72 -6.83
CA ALA A 16 13.38 -21.47 -7.35
C ALA A 16 12.06 -21.17 -6.65
N ALA A 17 12.12 -20.28 -5.65
CA ALA A 17 10.94 -19.75 -5.01
C ALA A 17 10.13 -19.04 -6.10
N THR A 18 8.95 -19.58 -6.43
CA THR A 18 7.99 -18.91 -7.29
C THR A 18 7.57 -17.63 -6.60
N PHE A 19 8.23 -16.53 -6.98
CA PHE A 19 7.86 -15.18 -6.60
C PHE A 19 6.38 -14.99 -6.93
N SER A 20 5.55 -14.73 -5.92
CA SER A 20 4.21 -14.18 -6.13
C SER A 20 4.33 -12.95 -7.03
N ALA A 21 3.46 -12.83 -8.04
CA ALA A 21 3.55 -11.88 -9.14
C ALA A 21 4.14 -10.51 -8.72
N THR A 22 5.46 -10.35 -8.89
CA THR A 22 6.10 -9.05 -8.86
C THR A 22 5.89 -8.47 -10.24
N TYR A 23 5.03 -7.47 -10.31
CA TYR A 23 4.93 -6.68 -11.52
C TYR A 23 6.17 -5.80 -11.59
N PRO A 24 6.89 -5.79 -12.72
CA PRO A 24 7.90 -4.77 -12.92
C PRO A 24 7.24 -3.40 -12.76
N VAL A 25 7.91 -2.48 -12.08
CA VAL A 25 7.53 -1.07 -12.12
C VAL A 25 7.84 -0.58 -13.53
N VAL A 26 6.87 -0.76 -14.43
CA VAL A 26 6.93 -0.35 -15.84
C VAL A 26 6.57 1.12 -16.02
N GLU A 27 6.17 1.79 -14.93
CA GLU A 27 5.84 3.20 -14.93
C GLU A 27 7.11 4.03 -15.20
N PRO A 28 7.01 5.08 -16.05
CA PRO A 28 8.08 6.05 -16.21
C PRO A 28 8.46 6.69 -14.88
N ASP A 29 9.68 7.24 -14.79
CA ASP A 29 10.11 8.03 -13.63
C ASP A 29 9.02 9.04 -13.24
N PRO A 30 8.54 9.02 -11.97
CA PRO A 30 7.53 9.95 -11.49
C PRO A 30 7.87 11.42 -11.79
N ILE A 31 9.15 11.78 -11.75
CA ILE A 31 9.60 13.14 -12.04
C ILE A 31 9.37 13.50 -13.51
N GLU A 32 9.72 12.61 -14.43
CA GLU A 32 9.52 12.81 -15.86
C GLU A 32 8.03 12.85 -16.21
N GLN A 33 7.21 12.00 -15.58
CA GLN A 33 5.76 12.03 -15.76
C GLN A 33 5.13 13.35 -15.30
N ILE A 34 5.59 13.89 -14.17
CA ILE A 34 5.16 15.21 -13.67
C ILE A 34 5.56 16.31 -14.65
N LYS A 35 6.82 16.30 -15.15
CA LYS A 35 7.29 17.28 -16.14
C LYS A 35 6.46 17.25 -17.42
N GLU A 36 6.16 16.06 -17.94
CA GLU A 36 5.34 15.88 -19.14
C GLU A 36 3.93 16.45 -18.93
N ARG A 37 3.31 16.15 -17.80
CA ARG A 37 1.96 16.62 -17.47
C ARG A 37 1.90 18.14 -17.27
N LEU A 38 2.97 18.74 -16.75
CA LEU A 38 3.06 20.20 -16.61
C LEU A 38 3.08 20.93 -17.96
N LYS A 39 3.49 20.28 -19.07
CA LYS A 39 3.45 20.90 -20.41
C LYS A 39 2.03 21.21 -20.86
N SER A 40 1.06 20.39 -20.46
CA SER A 40 -0.35 20.53 -20.88
C SER A 40 -1.25 21.23 -19.86
N VAL A 41 -0.75 21.53 -18.66
CA VAL A 41 -1.55 22.07 -17.55
C VAL A 41 -1.16 23.51 -17.27
N ASN A 42 -2.12 24.44 -17.40
CA ASN A 42 -1.96 25.77 -16.85
C ASN A 42 -2.18 25.72 -15.32
N VAL A 43 -1.08 25.72 -14.57
CA VAL A 43 -1.11 25.67 -13.10
C VAL A 43 -1.92 26.83 -12.51
N GLN A 44 -1.91 28.01 -13.15
CA GLN A 44 -2.67 29.16 -12.65
C GLN A 44 -4.18 28.95 -12.71
N ASP A 45 -4.68 28.23 -13.71
CA ASP A 45 -6.11 27.95 -13.84
C ASP A 45 -6.54 26.87 -12.84
N TYR A 46 -5.67 25.89 -12.57
CA TYR A 46 -5.89 24.90 -11.51
C TYR A 46 -5.99 25.56 -10.13
N MET A 47 -5.13 26.54 -9.84
CA MET A 47 -5.16 27.29 -8.58
C MET A 47 -6.42 28.16 -8.40
N LYS A 48 -7.06 28.56 -9.50
CA LYS A 48 -8.34 29.29 -9.49
C LYS A 48 -9.56 28.37 -9.37
N THR A 49 -9.38 27.05 -9.48
CA THR A 49 -10.48 26.09 -9.43
C THR A 49 -11.12 26.10 -8.03
N PRO A 50 -12.43 26.36 -7.90
CA PRO A 50 -13.10 26.33 -6.60
C PRO A 50 -12.88 24.99 -5.91
N ARG A 51 -12.58 25.02 -4.61
CA ARG A 51 -12.34 23.81 -3.81
C ARG A 51 -13.45 22.75 -3.94
N LYS A 52 -14.70 23.19 -4.06
CA LYS A 52 -15.87 22.31 -4.26
C LYS A 52 -15.77 21.42 -5.51
N ASP A 53 -15.00 21.84 -6.51
CA ASP A 53 -14.89 21.15 -7.79
C ASP A 53 -13.70 20.17 -7.81
N TRP A 54 -12.83 20.20 -6.78
CA TRP A 54 -11.72 19.26 -6.67
C TRP A 54 -12.25 17.83 -6.47
N SER A 55 -11.68 16.89 -7.22
CA SER A 55 -12.07 15.48 -7.18
C SER A 55 -11.95 14.86 -5.79
N VAL A 56 -11.01 15.31 -4.96
CA VAL A 56 -10.81 14.83 -3.58
C VAL A 56 -12.05 15.05 -2.70
N PHE A 57 -12.87 16.06 -2.97
CA PHE A 57 -14.10 16.32 -2.21
C PHE A 57 -15.35 15.68 -2.83
N LYS A 58 -15.22 15.05 -4.00
CA LYS A 58 -16.29 14.26 -4.62
C LYS A 58 -16.25 12.85 -4.02
N GLY A 59 -16.85 12.72 -2.84
CA GLY A 59 -17.01 11.41 -2.20
C GLY A 59 -17.98 10.52 -2.99
N GLU A 60 -17.80 9.21 -2.88
CA GLU A 60 -18.75 8.23 -3.40
C GLU A 60 -20.12 8.41 -2.71
N PRO A 61 -21.24 8.46 -3.45
CA PRO A 61 -22.56 8.62 -2.84
C PRO A 61 -22.96 7.34 -2.07
N TYR A 62 -22.95 7.42 -0.74
CA TYR A 62 -23.46 6.34 0.11
C TYR A 62 -24.94 6.59 0.50
N PRO A 63 -25.77 5.52 0.59
CA PRO A 63 -27.13 5.65 1.05
C PRO A 63 -27.18 6.10 2.52
N VAL A 64 -28.26 6.81 2.89
CA VAL A 64 -28.47 7.25 4.26
C VAL A 64 -28.65 6.04 5.18
N ALA A 65 -27.96 6.04 6.32
CA ALA A 65 -28.11 4.99 7.32
C ALA A 65 -29.53 4.99 7.91
N THR A 66 -30.22 3.84 7.89
CA THR A 66 -31.58 3.69 8.41
C THR A 66 -31.64 3.35 9.90
N LYS A 67 -30.50 2.98 10.51
CA LYS A 67 -30.42 2.54 11.91
C LYS A 67 -29.14 3.06 12.57
N THR A 68 -29.27 3.58 13.77
CA THR A 68 -28.12 3.90 14.64
C THR A 68 -27.49 2.61 15.16
N ARG A 69 -26.17 2.47 15.01
CA ARG A 69 -25.41 1.32 15.51
C ARG A 69 -24.07 1.75 16.07
N ILE A 70 -23.64 1.06 17.13
CA ILE A 70 -22.27 1.14 17.65
C ILE A 70 -21.57 -0.17 17.26
N ARG A 71 -20.37 -0.06 16.70
CA ARG A 71 -19.55 -1.22 16.32
C ARG A 71 -18.13 -1.03 16.85
N ARG A 72 -17.57 -2.08 17.43
CA ARG A 72 -16.15 -2.16 17.75
C ARG A 72 -15.46 -2.90 16.62
N TYR A 73 -14.42 -2.29 16.06
CA TYR A 73 -13.62 -2.88 15.01
C TYR A 73 -12.16 -2.92 15.45
N ILE A 74 -11.53 -4.07 15.27
CA ILE A 74 -10.08 -4.23 15.42
C ILE A 74 -9.56 -4.48 14.01
N PRO A 75 -8.77 -3.55 13.43
CA PRO A 75 -8.21 -3.75 12.11
C PRO A 75 -7.11 -4.81 12.21
N TRP A 76 -7.41 -6.04 11.81
CA TRP A 76 -6.36 -7.02 11.56
C TRP A 76 -5.83 -6.81 10.16
N TYR A 77 -4.51 -6.78 10.03
CA TYR A 77 -3.83 -6.72 8.74
C TYR A 77 -2.86 -7.87 8.63
N THR A 78 -2.83 -8.52 7.47
CA THR A 78 -1.89 -9.60 7.14
C THR A 78 -0.98 -9.11 6.04
N THR A 79 0.33 -9.20 6.26
CA THR A 79 1.33 -8.80 5.26
C THR A 79 1.26 -9.69 4.02
N GLU A 80 1.21 -9.07 2.84
CA GLU A 80 1.14 -9.81 1.57
C GLU A 80 2.53 -10.24 1.07
N PHE A 81 3.59 -9.63 1.60
CA PHE A 81 4.99 -9.86 1.26
C PHE A 81 5.89 -9.57 2.48
N ASP A 82 7.17 -9.95 2.37
CA ASP A 82 8.17 -9.66 3.40
C ASP A 82 8.43 -8.16 3.49
N ILE A 83 8.24 -7.58 4.68
CA ILE A 83 8.56 -6.19 4.95
C ILE A 83 10.00 -6.14 5.43
N LEU A 84 10.87 -5.49 4.65
CA LEU A 84 12.27 -5.29 4.96
C LEU A 84 12.45 -4.04 5.83
N GLY A 85 13.34 -4.12 6.82
CA GLY A 85 13.82 -2.96 7.57
C GLY A 85 14.91 -2.21 6.80
N GLU A 86 15.35 -1.08 7.36
CA GLU A 86 16.41 -0.23 6.76
C GLU A 86 17.74 -0.98 6.53
N ASN A 87 18.00 -2.02 7.31
CA ASN A 87 19.18 -2.89 7.18
C ASN A 87 19.00 -4.02 6.16
N GLY A 88 17.90 -4.06 5.41
CA GLY A 88 17.57 -5.11 4.46
C GLY A 88 17.14 -6.44 5.09
N LYS A 89 17.05 -6.55 6.43
CA LYS A 89 16.55 -7.74 7.11
C LYS A 89 15.03 -7.74 7.13
N VAL A 90 14.42 -8.93 7.05
CA VAL A 90 12.97 -9.09 7.19
C VAL A 90 12.54 -8.68 8.60
N MET A 91 11.77 -7.60 8.70
CA MET A 91 11.13 -7.16 9.94
C MET A 91 9.80 -7.88 10.17
N TYR A 92 9.02 -8.08 9.11
CA TYR A 92 7.78 -8.84 9.16
C TYR A 92 7.71 -9.80 7.98
N PRO A 93 7.64 -11.12 8.20
CA PRO A 93 7.52 -12.06 7.10
C PRO A 93 6.15 -11.94 6.44
N LYS A 94 6.05 -12.38 5.19
CA LYS A 94 4.78 -12.60 4.49
C LYS A 94 3.85 -13.48 5.32
N GLY A 95 2.58 -13.11 5.37
CA GLY A 95 1.55 -13.81 6.14
C GLY A 95 1.52 -13.45 7.64
N TYR A 96 2.34 -12.50 8.08
CA TYR A 96 2.30 -12.00 9.45
C TYR A 96 1.04 -11.16 9.69
N THR A 97 0.20 -11.59 10.62
CA THR A 97 -1.02 -10.87 11.00
C THR A 97 -0.81 -10.06 12.26
N PHE A 98 -1.13 -8.76 12.22
CA PHE A 98 -1.05 -7.88 13.37
C PHE A 98 -2.19 -6.86 13.42
N ASN A 99 -2.37 -6.25 14.58
CA ASN A 99 -3.27 -5.11 14.77
C ASN A 99 -2.45 -3.83 14.64
N PRO A 100 -2.62 -3.01 13.58
CA PRO A 100 -1.87 -1.76 13.41
C PRO A 100 -2.05 -0.77 14.56
N LEU A 101 -3.17 -0.83 15.28
CA LEU A 101 -3.42 0.03 16.45
C LEU A 101 -2.50 -0.26 17.64
N LYS A 102 -1.74 -1.38 17.62
CA LYS A 102 -0.67 -1.64 18.59
C LYS A 102 0.57 -0.77 18.36
N TYR A 103 0.78 -0.29 17.14
CA TYR A 103 2.00 0.41 16.73
C TYR A 103 1.72 1.87 16.35
N ALA A 104 0.58 2.13 15.71
CA ALA A 104 0.13 3.48 15.37
C ALA A 104 -1.02 3.90 16.29
N LYS A 105 -0.83 5.00 17.02
CA LYS A 105 -1.88 5.60 17.85
C LYS A 105 -2.49 6.79 17.12
N TYR A 106 -3.82 6.83 17.06
CA TYR A 106 -4.56 8.01 16.62
C TYR A 106 -5.21 8.66 17.86
N PRO A 107 -4.63 9.75 18.40
CA PRO A 107 -5.05 10.28 19.70
C PRO A 107 -6.37 11.07 19.66
N ARG A 108 -6.94 11.31 18.47
CA ARG A 108 -8.12 12.17 18.29
C ARG A 108 -9.38 11.38 18.00
N ARG A 109 -10.52 11.83 18.53
CA ARG A 109 -11.83 11.31 18.14
C ARG A 109 -12.28 12.01 16.86
N ILE A 110 -12.59 11.23 15.83
CA ILE A 110 -13.21 11.74 14.60
C ILE A 110 -14.72 11.69 14.81
N VAL A 111 -15.38 12.84 14.65
CA VAL A 111 -16.84 12.96 14.64
C VAL A 111 -17.23 13.51 13.28
N ILE A 112 -18.11 12.79 12.58
CA ILE A 112 -18.57 13.16 11.24
C ILE A 112 -20.04 13.48 11.35
N PHE A 113 -20.41 14.69 10.93
CA PHE A 113 -21.79 15.14 10.83
C PHE A 113 -22.19 15.28 9.37
N LYS A 114 -23.48 15.12 9.08
CA LYS A 114 -24.06 15.56 7.81
C LYS A 114 -24.26 17.07 7.88
N LEU A 115 -23.85 17.80 6.85
CA LEU A 115 -23.82 19.28 6.80
C LEU A 115 -25.16 19.96 7.16
N ASN A 116 -26.29 19.25 7.04
CA ASN A 116 -27.64 19.79 7.20
C ASN A 116 -28.29 19.36 8.54
N GLN A 117 -27.50 18.98 9.55
CA GLN A 117 -27.99 18.50 10.85
C GLN A 117 -27.58 19.41 12.03
N LEU A 118 -27.25 20.67 11.76
CA LEU A 118 -27.02 21.72 12.75
C LEU A 118 -28.03 22.86 12.56
#